data_AF-A0A2V6DJJ2-F1
#
_entry.id   AF-A0A2V6DJJ2-F1
#
_cell.length_a   1.000
_cell.length_b   1.000
_cell.length_c   1.000
_cell.angle_alpha   90.00
_cell.angle_beta   90.00
_cell.angle_gamma   90.00
#
_symmetry.space_group_name_H-M   'P 1'
#
loop_
_entity.id
_entity.type
_entity.pdbx_description
1 polymer ?
#
loop_
_entity_poly.entity_id
_entity_poly.type
_entity_poly.pdbx_seq_one_letter_code
_entity_poly.pdbx_strand_id
1 'polypeptide(L)'
;MPNLARASLALSFAALLGPITALSTHAILVEDLGVRKGKPAHIALSTGFNGVVGAGIKSLRVDGVMMDGFCIDPFTRALSSSSGYSSVPLTQAPEAPWTLNASGATQISDLWAMFYSPDMKKKKAAGLQIAIWEIVGGDDFTVIGKSYGAKKMLAASGGFSGQGADLIALTGPGQDYVIPSPPGHGGEGTPTPTPGPSPPPTKVPDGGSTFPLFATAILALLALNASCVPALVRVRVTRDRTSVKRP
;
A
#
# COMPACT_ATOMS: atom_id res chain seq x y z
N MET A 1 -16.35 71.17 17.61
CA MET A 1 -16.30 70.17 16.50
C MET A 1 -15.62 70.85 15.31
N PRO A 2 -14.66 70.26 14.57
CA PRO A 2 -14.17 68.88 14.59
C PRO A 2 -12.61 68.72 14.60
N ASN A 3 -12.17 67.45 14.64
CA ASN A 3 -10.94 66.85 14.10
C ASN A 3 -9.57 67.03 14.78
N LEU A 4 -9.17 66.00 15.54
CA LEU A 4 -7.81 65.44 15.47
C LEU A 4 -7.92 63.91 15.33
N ALA A 5 -7.72 63.42 14.11
CA ALA A 5 -7.63 62.00 13.80
C ALA A 5 -6.22 61.50 14.18
N ARG A 6 -6.15 60.52 15.08
CA ARG A 6 -4.93 59.81 15.44
C ARG A 6 -4.80 58.59 14.53
N ALA A 7 -3.89 58.66 13.58
CA ALA A 7 -3.58 57.56 12.67
C ALA A 7 -2.94 56.40 13.44
N SER A 8 -3.58 55.24 13.41
CA SER A 8 -3.00 53.98 13.90
C SER A 8 -2.44 53.22 12.69
N LEU A 9 -1.13 53.03 12.66
CA LEU A 9 -0.42 52.35 11.58
C LEU A 9 -0.31 50.87 11.97
N ALA A 10 -1.24 50.04 11.50
CA ALA A 10 -1.18 48.60 11.65
C ALA A 10 -0.54 47.98 10.40
N LEU A 11 0.67 47.44 10.53
CA LEU A 11 1.30 46.63 9.50
C LEU A 11 0.59 45.27 9.43
N SER A 12 -0.13 45.02 8.33
CA SER A 12 -0.62 43.69 7.98
C SER A 12 0.51 42.87 7.36
N PHE A 13 1.03 41.89 8.09
CA PHE A 13 1.85 40.82 7.51
C PHE A 13 0.92 39.83 6.79
N ALA A 14 0.88 39.90 5.47
CA ALA A 14 0.27 38.87 4.64
C ALA A 14 1.21 37.65 4.60
N ALA A 15 0.95 36.66 5.45
CA ALA A 15 1.57 35.35 5.32
C ALA A 15 0.98 34.65 4.09
N LEU A 16 1.80 34.46 3.05
CA LEU A 16 1.49 33.54 1.95
C LEU A 16 1.50 32.10 2.52
N LEU A 17 0.35 31.64 2.97
CA LEU A 17 0.07 30.21 3.11
C LEU A 17 -0.10 29.64 1.71
N GLY A 18 0.96 29.06 1.17
CA GLY A 18 0.84 28.18 0.01
C GLY A 18 -0.08 27.00 0.37
N PRO A 19 -0.89 26.49 -0.56
CA PRO A 19 -1.75 25.36 -0.27
C PRO A 19 -0.89 24.14 0.03
N ILE A 20 -0.87 23.72 1.30
CA ILE A 20 -0.50 22.36 1.67
C ILE A 20 -1.61 21.50 1.08
N THR A 21 -1.31 20.79 -0.01
CA THR A 21 -2.19 19.72 -0.48
C THR A 21 -2.25 18.68 0.64
N ALA A 22 -3.35 18.67 1.38
CA ALA A 22 -3.63 17.63 2.34
C ALA A 22 -3.57 16.29 1.59
N LEU A 23 -2.71 15.36 2.02
CA LEU A 23 -2.86 13.96 1.63
C LEU A 23 -4.27 13.58 2.04
N SER A 24 -5.10 13.20 1.07
CA SER A 24 -6.44 12.71 1.35
C SER A 24 -6.32 11.51 2.27
N THR A 25 -6.75 11.66 3.53
CA THR A 25 -6.90 10.58 4.51
C THR A 25 -8.15 9.75 4.23
N HIS A 26 -8.67 9.78 2.99
CA HIS A 26 -9.84 9.01 2.62
C HIS A 26 -9.47 7.53 2.58
N ALA A 27 -10.11 6.76 3.46
CA ALA A 27 -10.00 5.32 3.46
C ALA A 27 -10.53 4.77 2.13
N ILE A 28 -9.68 4.03 1.43
CA ILE A 28 -10.00 3.41 0.14
C ILE A 28 -10.98 2.25 0.38
N LEU A 29 -12.01 2.17 -0.45
CA LEU A 29 -12.90 1.01 -0.54
C LEU A 29 -12.32 -0.01 -1.52
N VAL A 30 -12.08 -1.24 -1.05
CA VAL A 30 -11.67 -2.36 -1.90
C VAL A 30 -12.73 -3.45 -1.89
N GLU A 31 -13.15 -3.87 -3.06
CA GLU A 31 -14.00 -5.04 -3.30
C GLU A 31 -13.17 -6.13 -4.01
N ASP A 32 -13.03 -7.31 -3.39
CA ASP A 32 -12.45 -8.49 -4.05
C ASP A 32 -13.56 -9.30 -4.72
N LEU A 33 -13.63 -9.21 -6.05
CA LEU A 33 -14.61 -9.92 -6.87
C LEU A 33 -14.14 -11.35 -7.24
N GLY A 34 -13.02 -11.79 -6.66
CA GLY A 34 -12.46 -13.12 -6.81
C GLY A 34 -11.39 -13.23 -7.91
N VAL A 35 -11.01 -14.47 -8.20
CA VAL A 35 -9.94 -14.79 -9.14
C VAL A 35 -10.49 -14.95 -10.56
N ARG A 36 -10.19 -14.01 -11.47
CA ARG A 36 -10.67 -14.04 -12.86
C ARG A 36 -9.85 -14.97 -13.75
N LYS A 37 -8.54 -15.06 -13.53
CA LYS A 37 -7.61 -15.90 -14.30
C LYS A 37 -6.68 -16.64 -13.34
N GLY A 38 -7.06 -17.86 -12.95
CA GLY A 38 -6.26 -18.62 -12.00
C GLY A 38 -6.48 -20.12 -12.02
N LYS A 39 -5.77 -20.79 -11.10
CA LYS A 39 -5.87 -22.22 -10.83
C LYS A 39 -5.84 -22.45 -9.31
N PRO A 40 -6.44 -23.56 -8.83
CA PRO A 40 -6.26 -23.98 -7.45
C PRO A 40 -4.79 -24.28 -7.17
N ALA A 41 -4.28 -23.79 -6.03
CA ALA A 41 -2.95 -24.07 -5.51
C ALA A 41 -3.10 -24.60 -4.09
N HIS A 42 -2.45 -25.71 -3.78
CA HIS A 42 -2.38 -26.23 -2.42
C HIS A 42 -1.17 -25.57 -1.74
N ILE A 43 -1.42 -24.85 -0.65
CA ILE A 43 -0.39 -24.15 0.11
C ILE A 43 -0.39 -24.59 1.57
N ALA A 44 0.75 -24.44 2.22
CA ALA A 44 0.90 -24.50 3.66
C ALA A 44 1.60 -23.22 4.16
N LEU A 45 1.18 -22.73 5.32
CA LEU A 45 1.73 -21.55 5.98
C LEU A 45 2.25 -21.93 7.37
N SER A 46 3.27 -21.23 7.86
CA SER A 46 3.78 -21.42 9.23
C SER A 46 2.76 -21.09 10.31
N THR A 47 1.73 -20.30 9.98
CA THR A 47 0.56 -20.03 10.84
C THR A 47 -0.34 -21.25 11.06
N GLY A 48 -0.03 -22.38 10.41
CA GLY A 48 -0.75 -23.66 10.53
C GLY A 48 -1.82 -23.86 9.46
N PHE A 49 -2.05 -22.89 8.56
CA PHE A 49 -2.95 -23.09 7.42
C PHE A 49 -2.38 -24.15 6.48
N ASN A 50 -3.23 -25.08 6.05
CA ASN A 50 -2.92 -26.07 5.03
C ASN A 50 -4.18 -26.34 4.21
N GLY A 51 -4.18 -25.93 2.94
CA GLY A 51 -5.38 -26.02 2.12
C GLY A 51 -5.22 -25.52 0.70
N VAL A 52 -6.30 -25.64 -0.06
CA VAL A 52 -6.36 -25.22 -1.47
C VAL A 52 -6.96 -23.82 -1.56
N VAL A 53 -6.23 -22.90 -2.19
CA VAL A 53 -6.64 -21.52 -2.46
C VAL A 53 -6.66 -21.25 -3.97
N GLY A 54 -7.38 -20.20 -4.38
CA GLY A 54 -7.33 -19.73 -5.76
C GLY A 54 -6.08 -18.87 -5.99
N ALA A 55 -5.18 -19.29 -6.89
CA ALA A 55 -4.01 -18.52 -7.29
C ALA A 55 -4.19 -17.95 -8.70
N GLY A 56 -4.08 -16.63 -8.86
CA GLY A 56 -4.19 -15.96 -10.16
C GLY A 56 -4.54 -14.48 -10.04
N ILE A 57 -4.86 -13.85 -11.18
CA ILE A 57 -5.25 -12.43 -11.23
C ILE A 57 -6.56 -12.23 -10.45
N LYS A 58 -6.52 -11.32 -9.48
CA LYS A 58 -7.68 -10.80 -8.74
C LYS A 58 -8.38 -9.75 -9.57
N SER A 59 -9.71 -9.83 -9.60
CA SER A 59 -10.56 -8.76 -10.12
C SER A 59 -10.98 -7.89 -8.95
N LEU A 60 -10.40 -6.70 -8.86
CA LEU A 60 -10.66 -5.77 -7.77
C LEU A 60 -11.51 -4.61 -8.26
N ARG A 61 -12.34 -4.06 -7.36
CA ARG A 61 -12.87 -2.71 -7.52
C ARG A 61 -12.33 -1.84 -6.39
N VAL A 62 -11.63 -0.77 -6.75
CA VAL A 62 -10.95 0.13 -5.80
C VAL A 62 -11.50 1.52 -6.04
N ASP A 63 -12.21 2.05 -5.04
CA ASP A 63 -12.98 3.31 -5.14
C ASP A 63 -13.86 3.38 -6.41
N GLY A 64 -14.52 2.27 -6.73
CA GLY A 64 -15.38 2.17 -7.91
C GLY A 64 -14.67 1.85 -9.22
N VAL A 65 -13.34 1.89 -9.27
CA VAL A 65 -12.53 1.63 -10.47
C VAL A 65 -12.15 0.16 -10.54
N MET A 66 -12.47 -0.49 -11.66
CA MET A 66 -12.06 -1.87 -11.92
C MET A 66 -10.57 -1.96 -12.20
N MET A 67 -9.89 -2.87 -11.52
CA MET A 67 -8.47 -3.12 -11.73
C MET A 67 -8.08 -4.57 -11.51
N ASP A 68 -6.95 -4.92 -12.11
CA ASP A 68 -6.31 -6.21 -11.92
C ASP A 68 -5.25 -6.10 -10.83
N GLY A 69 -5.20 -7.11 -9.97
CA GLY A 69 -4.22 -7.20 -8.91
C GLY A 69 -3.75 -8.62 -8.68
N PHE A 70 -2.74 -8.76 -7.83
CA PHE A 70 -2.42 -10.01 -7.16
C PHE A 70 -2.54 -9.81 -5.66
N CYS A 71 -2.88 -10.89 -4.96
CA CYS A 71 -2.75 -10.93 -3.51
C CYS A 71 -1.25 -10.88 -3.17
N ILE A 72 -0.83 -9.93 -2.33
CA ILE A 72 0.55 -9.90 -1.82
C ILE A 72 0.65 -10.56 -0.43
N ASP A 73 -0.47 -10.68 0.29
CA ASP A 73 -0.51 -11.32 1.61
C ASP A 73 -1.15 -12.73 1.59
N PRO A 74 -0.35 -13.82 1.63
CA PRO A 74 -0.88 -15.17 1.72
C PRO A 74 -1.42 -15.54 3.11
N PHE A 75 -1.15 -14.74 4.14
CA PHE A 75 -1.45 -15.04 5.54
C PHE A 75 -2.81 -14.50 5.99
N THR A 76 -3.29 -13.43 5.36
CA THR A 76 -4.61 -12.85 5.66
C THR A 76 -5.67 -13.25 4.65
N ARG A 77 -6.87 -13.55 5.16
CA ARG A 77 -8.03 -13.90 4.34
C ARG A 77 -8.61 -12.65 3.68
N ALA A 78 -8.91 -12.76 2.39
CA ALA A 78 -9.65 -11.72 1.66
C ALA A 78 -11.04 -11.48 2.25
N LEU A 79 -11.41 -10.21 2.35
CA LEU A 79 -12.78 -9.75 2.58
C LEU A 79 -13.42 -9.45 1.22
N SER A 80 -14.70 -9.76 1.06
CA SER A 80 -15.41 -9.49 -0.21
C SER A 80 -15.51 -7.99 -0.52
N SER A 81 -15.66 -7.17 0.52
CA SER A 81 -15.67 -5.71 0.44
C SER A 81 -15.32 -5.13 1.80
N SER A 82 -14.42 -4.14 1.84
CA SER A 82 -14.13 -3.37 3.05
C SER A 82 -13.60 -1.99 2.71
N SER A 83 -14.06 -0.99 3.44
CA SER A 83 -13.36 0.29 3.54
C SER A 83 -12.17 0.15 4.50
N GLY A 84 -11.29 1.15 4.51
CA GLY A 84 -10.15 1.18 5.43
C GLY A 84 -8.82 0.83 4.79
N TYR A 85 -8.78 0.61 3.46
CA TYR A 85 -7.51 0.41 2.78
C TYR A 85 -6.75 1.72 2.61
N SER A 86 -5.43 1.62 2.54
CA SER A 86 -4.51 2.68 2.18
C SER A 86 -3.61 2.24 1.03
N SER A 87 -3.25 3.18 0.16
CA SER A 87 -2.20 2.97 -0.84
C SER A 87 -0.86 3.25 -0.20
N VAL A 88 0.04 2.26 -0.21
CA VAL A 88 1.39 2.34 0.36
C VAL A 88 2.43 1.82 -0.63
N PRO A 89 3.71 2.19 -0.47
CA PRO A 89 4.81 1.54 -1.20
C PRO A 89 4.83 0.03 -0.94
N LEU A 90 5.29 -0.77 -1.91
CA LEU A 90 5.38 -2.24 -1.74
C LEU A 90 6.23 -2.66 -0.53
N THR A 91 7.22 -1.85 -0.14
CA THR A 91 8.06 -2.08 1.05
C THR A 91 7.34 -1.92 2.38
N GLN A 92 6.06 -1.52 2.36
CA GLN A 92 5.20 -1.44 3.54
C GLN A 92 4.09 -2.48 3.52
N ALA A 93 4.11 -3.42 2.57
CA ALA A 93 3.12 -4.49 2.45
C ALA A 93 3.81 -5.87 2.33
N PRO A 94 3.16 -6.95 2.79
CA PRO A 94 2.02 -6.92 3.71
C PRO A 94 2.32 -6.20 5.03
N GLU A 95 1.29 -5.96 5.84
CA GLU A 95 1.52 -5.51 7.21
C GLU A 95 2.40 -6.51 7.99
N ALA A 96 3.03 -6.02 9.06
CA ALA A 96 3.91 -6.86 9.89
C ALA A 96 3.17 -8.11 10.40
N PRO A 97 3.85 -9.28 10.52
CA PRO A 97 5.31 -9.45 10.50
C PRO A 97 5.93 -9.78 9.14
N TRP A 98 5.15 -9.92 8.06
CA TRP A 98 5.64 -10.39 6.75
C TRP A 98 5.94 -9.27 5.75
N THR A 99 6.15 -8.05 6.25
CA THR A 99 6.44 -6.87 5.42
C THR A 99 7.67 -7.06 4.55
N LEU A 100 7.53 -6.73 3.26
CA LEU A 100 8.60 -6.86 2.29
C LEU A 100 9.77 -5.93 2.59
N ASN A 101 10.98 -6.45 2.40
CA ASN A 101 12.16 -5.60 2.25
C ASN A 101 12.24 -5.03 0.82
N ALA A 102 13.16 -4.07 0.62
CA ALA A 102 13.36 -3.43 -0.68
C ALA A 102 13.64 -4.42 -1.82
N SER A 103 14.43 -5.47 -1.57
CA SER A 103 14.74 -6.47 -2.59
C SER A 103 13.51 -7.27 -3.02
N GLY A 104 12.64 -7.63 -2.08
CA GLY A 104 11.40 -8.34 -2.37
C GLY A 104 10.41 -7.47 -3.16
N ALA A 105 10.30 -6.19 -2.79
CA ALA A 105 9.49 -5.23 -3.53
C ALA A 105 9.97 -5.06 -4.99
N THR A 106 11.28 -4.90 -5.20
CA THR A 106 11.89 -4.87 -6.54
C THR A 106 11.60 -6.16 -7.31
N GLN A 107 11.79 -7.32 -6.69
CA GLN A 107 11.59 -8.59 -7.37
C GLN A 107 10.12 -8.83 -7.79
N ILE A 108 9.14 -8.35 -7.01
CA ILE A 108 7.72 -8.38 -7.39
C ILE A 108 7.44 -7.44 -8.56
N SER A 109 8.01 -6.23 -8.53
CA SER A 109 7.94 -5.27 -9.63
C SER A 109 8.52 -5.85 -10.94
N ASP A 110 9.64 -6.55 -10.86
CA ASP A 110 10.28 -7.22 -12.00
C ASP A 110 9.44 -8.40 -12.51
N LEU A 111 8.93 -9.25 -11.61
CA LEU A 111 8.04 -10.35 -11.98
C LEU A 111 6.80 -9.84 -12.73
N TRP A 112 6.22 -8.73 -12.27
CA TRP A 112 5.09 -8.11 -12.94
C TRP A 112 5.50 -7.61 -14.32
N ALA A 113 6.58 -6.84 -14.44
CA ALA A 113 7.06 -6.33 -15.73
C ALA A 113 7.34 -7.44 -16.74
N MET A 114 7.93 -8.55 -16.30
CA MET A 114 8.31 -9.66 -17.17
C MET A 114 7.13 -10.54 -17.60
N PHE A 115 6.16 -10.78 -16.72
CA PHE A 115 5.21 -11.88 -16.90
C PHE A 115 3.75 -11.46 -16.92
N TYR A 116 3.40 -10.31 -16.35
CA TYR A 116 2.02 -9.88 -16.31
C TYR A 116 1.53 -9.51 -17.71
N SER A 117 0.30 -9.94 -18.00
CA SER A 117 -0.51 -9.46 -19.10
C SER A 117 -1.97 -9.68 -18.72
N PRO A 118 -2.88 -8.74 -19.02
CA PRO A 118 -4.31 -8.91 -18.70
C PRO A 118 -4.92 -10.16 -19.36
N ASP A 119 -4.33 -10.60 -20.48
CA ASP A 119 -4.76 -11.78 -21.24
C ASP A 119 -3.92 -13.04 -20.95
N MET A 120 -3.08 -13.02 -19.93
CA MET A 120 -2.24 -14.16 -19.60
C MET A 120 -3.07 -15.42 -19.28
N LYS A 121 -2.60 -16.58 -19.75
CA LYS A 121 -3.29 -17.87 -19.55
C LYS A 121 -3.39 -18.21 -18.06
N LYS A 122 -4.49 -18.85 -17.64
CA LYS A 122 -4.77 -19.23 -16.24
C LYS A 122 -3.59 -19.88 -15.50
N LYS A 123 -2.83 -20.77 -16.14
CA LYS A 123 -1.64 -21.41 -15.54
C LYS A 123 -0.52 -20.40 -15.29
N LYS A 124 -0.25 -19.49 -16.22
CA LYS A 124 0.77 -18.44 -16.03
C LYS A 124 0.37 -17.48 -14.92
N ALA A 125 -0.91 -17.07 -14.86
CA ALA A 125 -1.39 -16.21 -13.79
C ALA A 125 -1.25 -16.85 -12.40
N ALA A 126 -1.59 -18.15 -12.29
CA ALA A 126 -1.39 -18.89 -11.06
C ALA A 126 0.10 -19.00 -10.68
N GLY A 127 0.98 -19.24 -11.66
CA GLY A 127 2.42 -19.25 -11.44
C GLY A 127 2.97 -17.91 -10.95
N LEU A 128 2.49 -16.80 -11.51
CA LEU A 128 2.88 -15.46 -11.09
C LEU A 128 2.39 -15.14 -9.66
N GLN A 129 1.13 -15.46 -9.34
CA GLN A 129 0.60 -15.31 -7.98
C GLN A 129 1.41 -16.11 -6.94
N ILE A 130 1.79 -17.35 -7.27
CA ILE A 130 2.62 -18.18 -6.39
C ILE A 130 4.02 -17.60 -6.26
N ALA A 131 4.63 -17.12 -7.34
CA ALA A 131 5.96 -16.50 -7.27
C ALA A 131 5.97 -15.28 -6.34
N ILE A 132 4.91 -14.46 -6.38
CA ILE A 132 4.73 -13.35 -5.44
C ILE A 132 4.65 -13.86 -3.99
N TRP A 133 3.86 -14.90 -3.72
CA TRP A 133 3.77 -15.47 -2.37
C TRP A 133 5.07 -16.13 -1.89
N GLU A 134 5.87 -16.73 -2.77
CA GLU A 134 7.20 -17.26 -2.39
C GLU A 134 8.16 -16.12 -2.00
N ILE A 135 8.08 -14.95 -2.62
CA ILE A 135 8.89 -13.78 -2.23
C ILE A 135 8.46 -13.24 -0.86
N VAL A 136 7.16 -13.09 -0.65
CA VAL A 136 6.62 -12.50 0.58
C VAL A 136 6.74 -13.46 1.76
N GLY A 137 6.31 -14.70 1.57
CA GLY A 137 6.23 -15.66 2.65
C GLY A 137 7.57 -16.32 2.97
N GLY A 138 8.52 -16.39 2.02
CA GLY A 138 9.82 -17.03 2.25
C GLY A 138 9.67 -18.41 2.89
N ASP A 139 10.35 -18.63 4.01
CA ASP A 139 10.29 -19.88 4.77
C ASP A 139 8.93 -20.16 5.44
N ASP A 140 8.08 -19.14 5.59
CA ASP A 140 6.73 -19.25 6.16
C ASP A 140 5.68 -19.70 5.14
N PHE A 141 6.03 -19.83 3.86
CA PHE A 141 5.12 -20.21 2.79
C PHE A 141 5.65 -21.42 2.01
N THR A 142 4.79 -22.40 1.76
CA THR A 142 5.13 -23.58 0.94
C THR A 142 4.02 -23.92 -0.04
N VAL A 143 4.36 -24.16 -1.30
CA VAL A 143 3.45 -24.78 -2.27
C VAL A 143 3.56 -26.29 -2.22
N ILE A 144 2.43 -26.94 -2.03
CA ILE A 144 2.28 -28.39 -2.09
C ILE A 144 1.86 -28.78 -3.51
N GLY A 145 2.73 -29.51 -4.21
CA GLY A 145 2.45 -30.01 -5.56
C GLY A 145 2.74 -28.99 -6.68
N LYS A 146 1.70 -28.55 -7.40
CA LYS A 146 1.87 -27.79 -8.65
C LYS A 146 2.10 -26.29 -8.37
N SER A 147 3.30 -25.80 -8.65
CA SER A 147 3.66 -24.37 -8.59
C SER A 147 3.42 -23.60 -9.89
N TYR A 148 2.90 -24.25 -10.94
CA TYR A 148 2.57 -23.66 -12.24
C TYR A 148 3.70 -22.87 -12.92
N GLY A 149 4.97 -23.17 -12.57
CA GLY A 149 6.14 -22.50 -13.14
C GLY A 149 6.68 -21.33 -12.33
N ALA A 150 6.16 -21.07 -11.11
CA ALA A 150 6.62 -19.99 -10.22
C ALA A 150 8.15 -19.98 -10.04
N LYS A 151 8.76 -21.13 -9.71
CA LYS A 151 10.21 -21.26 -9.57
C LYS A 151 11.00 -20.80 -10.81
N LYS A 152 10.46 -21.03 -12.02
CA LYS A 152 11.10 -20.57 -13.27
C LYS A 152 10.95 -19.06 -13.45
N MET A 153 9.82 -18.48 -13.02
CA MET A 153 9.61 -17.03 -13.04
C MET A 153 10.55 -16.33 -12.05
N LEU A 154 10.71 -16.86 -10.84
CA LEU A 154 11.66 -16.36 -9.84
C LEU A 154 13.10 -16.44 -10.29
N ALA A 155 13.50 -17.56 -10.90
CA ALA A 155 14.85 -17.69 -11.46
C ALA A 155 15.10 -16.68 -12.60
N ALA A 156 14.08 -16.37 -13.40
CA ALA A 156 14.18 -15.41 -14.47
C ALA A 156 14.25 -13.96 -13.97
N SER A 157 13.51 -13.61 -12.90
CA SER A 157 13.57 -12.25 -12.33
C SER A 157 14.92 -11.94 -11.69
N GLY A 158 15.63 -12.93 -11.14
CA GLY A 158 16.98 -12.72 -10.60
C GLY A 158 18.05 -12.26 -11.61
N GLY A 159 17.77 -12.37 -12.92
CA GLY A 159 18.64 -11.86 -13.99
C GLY A 159 18.00 -10.73 -14.81
N PHE A 160 16.87 -10.18 -14.37
CA PHE A 160 16.20 -9.10 -15.08
C PHE A 160 16.94 -7.78 -14.86
N SER A 161 17.18 -7.06 -15.96
CA SER A 161 17.86 -5.76 -15.94
C SER A 161 17.00 -4.65 -16.58
N GLY A 162 15.72 -4.92 -16.84
CA GLY A 162 14.78 -3.94 -17.36
C GLY A 162 14.20 -3.07 -16.23
N GLN A 163 13.40 -2.09 -16.60
CA GLN A 163 12.63 -1.33 -15.63
C GLN A 163 11.50 -2.21 -15.08
N GLY A 164 11.41 -2.32 -13.75
CA GLY A 164 10.30 -2.97 -13.06
C GLY A 164 8.97 -2.26 -13.29
N ALA A 165 7.86 -2.95 -13.02
CA ALA A 165 6.53 -2.36 -13.12
C ALA A 165 6.31 -1.30 -12.04
N ASP A 166 5.63 -0.20 -12.40
CA ASP A 166 5.19 0.80 -11.43
C ASP A 166 3.97 0.24 -10.67
N LEU A 167 4.19 -0.12 -9.41
CA LEU A 167 3.22 -0.82 -8.57
C LEU A 167 3.06 -0.09 -7.23
N ILE A 168 1.85 -0.18 -6.68
CA ILE A 168 1.53 0.18 -5.30
C ILE A 168 0.89 -1.02 -4.59
N ALA A 169 0.95 -1.01 -3.26
CA ALA A 169 0.22 -1.95 -2.44
C ALA A 169 -1.03 -1.30 -1.83
N LEU A 170 -2.10 -2.09 -1.72
CA LEU A 170 -3.30 -1.76 -0.95
C LEU A 170 -3.25 -2.56 0.34
N THR A 171 -3.06 -1.86 1.46
CA THR A 171 -3.01 -2.44 2.81
C THR A 171 -4.26 -2.08 3.60
N GLY A 172 -4.84 -3.00 4.37
CA GLY A 172 -6.06 -2.71 5.11
C GLY A 172 -6.62 -3.86 5.95
N PRO A 173 -7.92 -3.82 6.32
CA PRO A 173 -8.53 -4.79 7.26
C PRO A 173 -8.60 -6.25 6.78
N GLY A 174 -8.16 -6.54 5.56
CA GLY A 174 -8.27 -7.84 4.92
C GLY A 174 -6.97 -8.26 4.25
N GLN A 175 -7.08 -9.01 3.16
CA GLN A 175 -5.93 -9.37 2.35
C GLN A 175 -5.33 -8.16 1.66
N ASP A 176 -4.01 -8.03 1.71
CA ASP A 176 -3.30 -6.99 0.97
C ASP A 176 -3.13 -7.36 -0.51
N TYR A 177 -3.15 -6.35 -1.36
CA TYR A 177 -3.02 -6.50 -2.81
C TYR A 177 -1.88 -5.67 -3.36
N VAL A 178 -1.31 -6.13 -4.47
CA VAL A 178 -0.45 -5.34 -5.34
C VAL A 178 -1.17 -5.06 -6.66
N ILE A 179 -1.16 -3.81 -7.09
CA ILE A 179 -1.83 -3.31 -8.28
C ILE A 179 -0.90 -2.35 -9.05
N PRO A 180 -1.14 -2.11 -10.35
CA PRO A 180 -0.47 -1.02 -11.07
C PRO A 180 -0.76 0.33 -10.42
N SER A 181 0.27 1.18 -10.33
CA SER A 181 0.11 2.57 -9.90
C SER A 181 -0.83 3.32 -10.86
N PRO A 182 -1.83 4.06 -10.35
CA PRO A 182 -2.63 4.95 -11.18
C PRO A 182 -1.73 5.98 -11.87
N PRO A 183 -1.98 6.34 -13.15
CA PRO A 183 -1.23 7.39 -13.81
C PRO A 183 -1.24 8.68 -12.99
N GLY A 184 -0.06 9.20 -12.64
CA GLY A 184 0.09 10.43 -11.84
C GLY A 184 0.35 10.23 -10.35
N HIS A 185 0.32 9.00 -9.82
CA HIS A 185 0.89 8.67 -8.52
C HIS A 185 2.35 8.24 -8.73
N GLY A 186 3.25 9.23 -8.74
CA GLY A 186 4.66 9.00 -9.01
C GLY A 186 5.26 7.97 -8.07
N GLY A 187 5.65 6.82 -8.64
CA GLY A 187 6.53 5.86 -7.98
C GLY A 187 7.81 6.56 -7.51
N GLU A 188 8.19 6.27 -6.28
CA GLU A 188 9.44 6.69 -5.66
C GLU A 188 10.62 6.04 -6.42
N GLY A 189 11.02 6.68 -7.52
CA GLY A 189 12.02 6.12 -8.44
C GLY A 189 12.54 7.08 -9.51
N THR A 190 12.28 8.38 -9.43
CA THR A 190 12.95 9.34 -10.33
C THR A 190 14.19 9.91 -9.64
N PRO A 191 15.43 9.59 -10.05
CA PRO A 191 16.57 10.42 -9.69
C PRO A 191 16.35 11.79 -10.31
N THR A 192 16.31 12.82 -9.47
CA THR A 192 16.30 14.23 -9.88
C THR A 192 17.36 14.43 -10.97
N PRO A 193 17.00 14.89 -12.19
CA PRO A 193 18.00 15.25 -13.17
C PRO A 193 18.85 16.39 -12.59
N THR A 194 20.16 16.14 -12.45
CA THR A 194 21.13 17.17 -12.10
C THR A 194 20.98 18.34 -13.07
N PRO A 195 20.78 19.59 -12.60
CA PRO A 195 20.77 20.74 -13.48
C PRO A 195 22.11 20.83 -14.20
N GLY A 196 22.09 20.67 -15.52
CA GLY A 196 23.23 20.98 -16.37
C GLY A 196 23.62 22.46 -16.24
N PRO A 197 24.88 22.81 -16.55
CA PRO A 197 25.45 24.11 -16.24
C PRO A 197 24.69 25.25 -16.93
N SER A 198 24.25 26.21 -16.12
CA SER A 198 23.59 27.45 -16.55
C SER A 198 24.59 28.38 -17.26
N PRO A 199 24.17 29.15 -18.28
CA PRO A 199 25.03 30.11 -19.00
C PRO A 199 25.56 31.24 -18.09
N PRO A 200 26.67 31.90 -18.47
CA PRO A 200 27.45 32.76 -17.58
C PRO A 200 26.70 34.03 -17.14
N PRO A 201 27.00 34.56 -15.94
CA PRO A 201 26.20 35.59 -15.27
C PRO A 201 26.47 37.01 -15.80
N THR A 202 25.40 37.77 -16.03
CA THR A 202 25.48 39.23 -16.14
C THR A 202 25.45 39.85 -14.74
N LYS A 203 26.41 40.74 -14.49
CA LYS A 203 26.74 41.41 -13.22
C LYS A 203 25.55 41.84 -12.34
N VAL A 204 25.64 41.45 -11.07
CA VAL A 204 25.06 42.09 -9.87
C VAL A 204 25.82 43.40 -9.58
N PRO A 205 25.20 44.43 -8.97
CA PRO A 205 25.41 44.69 -7.53
C PRO A 205 24.18 45.31 -6.83
N ASP A 206 23.97 45.35 -5.52
CA ASP A 206 24.59 44.77 -4.33
C ASP A 206 23.67 45.10 -3.15
N GLY A 207 23.79 44.30 -2.08
CA GLY A 207 23.35 44.67 -0.74
C GLY A 207 22.28 43.71 -0.20
N GLY A 208 22.54 42.85 0.77
CA GLY A 208 23.70 42.66 1.62
C GLY A 208 23.19 42.13 2.96
N SER A 209 23.90 41.15 3.53
CA SER A 209 23.85 40.75 4.96
C SER A 209 22.50 40.13 5.43
N THR A 210 22.40 39.12 6.29
CA THR A 210 23.24 38.56 7.35
C THR A 210 22.58 37.23 7.76
N PHE A 211 23.35 36.19 8.09
CA PHE A 211 22.86 35.01 8.82
C PHE A 211 22.26 35.42 10.20
N PRO A 212 21.31 34.66 10.78
CA PRO A 212 21.74 33.60 11.70
C PRO A 212 20.87 32.32 11.73
N LEU A 213 21.54 31.26 12.18
CA LEU A 213 20.98 30.07 12.82
C LEU A 213 19.90 30.43 13.87
N PHE A 214 18.77 29.73 13.84
CA PHE A 214 17.97 29.48 15.04
C PHE A 214 17.51 28.02 15.09
N ALA A 215 18.06 27.30 16.05
CA ALA A 215 17.47 26.11 16.63
C ALA A 215 16.44 26.55 17.68
N THR A 216 15.26 25.91 17.72
CA THR A 216 14.49 25.65 18.95
C THR A 216 13.38 24.62 18.69
N ALA A 217 13.27 23.68 19.61
CA ALA A 217 12.24 22.64 19.72
C ALA A 217 10.93 23.18 20.30
N ILE A 218 9.78 22.56 20.00
CA ILE A 218 8.68 22.40 20.98
C ILE A 218 8.01 21.03 20.85
N LEU A 219 8.11 20.30 21.95
CA LEU A 219 7.35 19.15 22.41
C LEU A 219 5.95 19.62 22.86
N ALA A 220 4.86 19.37 22.12
CA ALA A 220 3.48 19.47 22.63
C ALA A 220 2.44 18.94 21.62
N LEU A 221 2.02 17.68 21.75
CA LEU A 221 0.66 17.21 21.45
C LEU A 221 0.44 15.80 22.04
N LEU A 222 0.73 15.70 23.34
CA LEU A 222 0.12 14.72 24.23
C LEU A 222 -0.94 15.48 25.05
N ALA A 223 -2.12 14.88 25.18
CA ALA A 223 -3.34 15.39 25.81
C ALA A 223 -4.19 16.33 24.95
N LEU A 224 -5.18 15.74 24.26
CA LEU A 224 -6.62 15.99 24.43
C LEU A 224 -7.38 15.16 23.40
N ASN A 225 -7.78 13.94 23.79
CA ASN A 225 -9.11 13.40 23.54
C ASN A 225 -9.23 12.02 24.21
N ALA A 226 -9.31 12.07 25.53
CA ALA A 226 -10.11 11.10 26.25
C ALA A 226 -11.58 11.40 25.89
N SER A 227 -12.26 10.47 25.21
CA SER A 227 -13.66 10.09 25.48
C SER A 227 -14.13 9.00 24.51
N CYS A 228 -14.97 8.11 25.05
CA CYS A 228 -15.79 7.09 24.39
C CYS A 228 -15.17 5.70 24.15
N VAL A 229 -15.07 4.96 25.26
CA VAL A 229 -15.35 3.52 25.29
C VAL A 229 -16.85 3.30 25.07
N PRO A 230 -17.27 2.34 24.23
CA PRO A 230 -18.54 1.66 24.42
C PRO A 230 -18.33 0.17 24.77
N ALA A 231 -18.79 -0.14 25.98
CA ALA A 231 -19.55 -1.32 26.39
C ALA A 231 -19.23 -2.69 25.75
N LEU A 232 -18.61 -3.51 26.58
CA LEU A 232 -18.55 -4.97 26.50
C LEU A 232 -19.97 -5.56 26.68
N VAL A 233 -20.65 -5.91 25.59
CA VAL A 233 -21.92 -6.68 25.65
C VAL A 233 -21.59 -8.16 25.84
N ARG A 234 -21.77 -8.63 27.07
CA ARG A 234 -21.70 -10.05 27.45
C ARG A 234 -22.98 -10.76 26.99
N VAL A 235 -22.94 -11.42 25.84
CA VAL A 235 -24.03 -12.31 25.40
C VAL A 235 -24.05 -13.54 26.30
N ARG A 236 -25.10 -13.65 27.12
CA ARG A 236 -25.41 -14.83 27.92
C ARG A 236 -26.09 -15.84 27.01
N VAL A 237 -25.40 -16.90 26.63
CA VAL A 237 -26.00 -18.04 25.94
C VAL A 237 -26.83 -18.82 26.96
N THR A 238 -28.15 -18.66 26.89
CA THR A 238 -29.10 -19.51 27.62
C THR A 238 -29.15 -20.87 26.91
N ARG A 239 -28.55 -21.88 27.52
CA ARG A 239 -28.58 -23.26 27.05
C ARG A 239 -29.95 -23.85 27.39
N ASP A 240 -30.88 -23.79 26.44
CA ASP A 240 -32.16 -24.46 26.59
C ASP A 240 -31.98 -25.97 26.34
N ARG A 241 -32.30 -26.76 27.36
CA ARG A 241 -32.10 -28.21 27.39
C ARG A 241 -33.43 -28.87 27.06
N THR A 242 -33.75 -28.99 25.77
CA THR A 242 -34.87 -29.82 25.33
C THR A 242 -34.46 -31.29 25.30
N SER A 243 -35.17 -32.06 26.11
CA SER A 243 -35.08 -33.51 26.28
C SER A 243 -35.46 -34.22 24.98
N VAL A 244 -34.53 -34.99 24.42
CA VAL A 244 -34.82 -36.00 23.38
C VAL A 244 -35.12 -37.32 24.09
N LYS A 245 -36.40 -37.69 24.10
CA LYS A 245 -36.84 -39.08 24.31
C LYS A 245 -36.49 -39.88 23.05
N ARG A 246 -35.72 -40.96 23.19
CA ARG A 246 -35.64 -42.01 22.16
C ARG A 246 -36.68 -43.10 22.45
N PRO A 247 -37.27 -43.71 21.41
CA PRO A 247 -37.82 -45.07 21.51
C PRO A 247 -36.70 -46.10 21.71
#